data_AF-A0A239L8Q9-F1
#
_entry.id   AF-A0A239L8Q9-F1
#
_cell.length_a   1.000
_cell.length_b   1.000
_cell.length_c   1.000
_cell.angle_alpha   90.00
_cell.angle_beta   90.00
_cell.angle_gamma   90.00
#
_symmetry.space_group_name_H-M   'P 1'
#
loop_
_entity.id
_entity.type
_entity.pdbx_description
1 polymer ?
#
loop_
_entity_poly.entity_id
_entity_poly.type
_entity_poly.pdbx_seq_one_letter_code
_entity_poly.pdbx_strand_id
1 'polypeptide(L)' 'MIFHVPDMSCSHCTAAITKEIAALDPAAKVTPDLTNRTVDVETAQTDDAVAQAIKTAGYDSTRV' A
#
# COMPACT_ATOMS: atom_id res chain seq x y z
N MET A 1 -9.12 -2.55 -2.64
CA MET A 1 -8.60 -1.96 -3.90
C MET A 1 -7.15 -2.38 -4.02
N ILE A 2 -6.66 -2.77 -5.20
CA ILE A 2 -5.36 -3.43 -5.32
C ILE A 2 -4.34 -2.52 -6.00
N PHE A 3 -3.15 -2.42 -5.41
CA PHE A 3 -2.02 -1.69 -5.95
C PHE A 3 -0.85 -2.64 -6.22
N HIS A 4 -0.29 -2.57 -7.42
CA HIS A 4 0.95 -3.25 -7.75
C HIS A 4 2.15 -2.37 -7.34
N VAL A 5 3.07 -2.93 -6.55
CA VAL A 5 4.24 -2.27 -5.96
C VAL A 5 5.49 -3.10 -6.29
N PRO A 6 6.14 -2.86 -7.44
CA PRO A 6 7.19 -3.74 -7.97
C PRO A 6 8.44 -3.82 -7.08
N ASP A 7 8.74 -2.78 -6.30
CA ASP A 7 9.89 -2.71 -5.40
C ASP A 7 9.64 -3.34 -4.02
N MET A 8 8.43 -3.83 -3.78
CA MET A 8 8.07 -4.54 -2.55
C MET A 8 8.70 -5.94 -2.54
N SER A 9 9.91 -6.04 -2.00
CA SER A 9 10.73 -7.27 -2.04
C SER A 9 10.94 -7.93 -0.68
N CYS A 10 10.59 -7.26 0.43
CA CYS A 10 10.79 -7.80 1.77
C CYS A 10 9.71 -7.33 2.77
N SER A 11 9.60 -8.03 3.90
CA SER A 11 8.63 -7.72 4.97
C SER A 11 8.82 -6.34 5.62
N HIS A 12 9.97 -5.67 5.42
CA HIS A 12 10.13 -4.27 5.84
C HIS A 12 9.43 -3.29 4.90
N CYS A 13 9.36 -3.60 3.60
CA CYS A 13 8.63 -2.78 2.63
C CYS A 13 7.14 -2.76 2.96
N THR A 14 6.58 -3.93 3.25
CA THR A 14 5.16 -4.05 3.61
C THR A 14 4.84 -3.31 4.90
N ALA A 15 5.70 -3.39 5.92
CA ALA A 15 5.50 -2.67 7.18
C ALA A 15 5.50 -1.15 6.99
N ALA A 16 6.38 -0.61 6.14
CA ALA A 16 6.42 0.81 5.83
C ALA A 16 5.13 1.27 5.12
N ILE A 17 4.70 0.53 4.09
CA ILE A 17 3.48 0.82 3.34
C ILE A 17 2.24 0.77 4.26
N THR A 18 2.10 -0.30 5.05
CA THR A 18 0.98 -0.45 5.99
C THR A 18 0.95 0.69 7.01
N LYS A 19 2.12 1.15 7.48
CA LYS A 19 2.20 2.26 8.43
C LYS A 19 1.69 3.56 7.83
N GLU A 20 2.10 3.90 6.61
CA GLU A 20 1.64 5.15 5.96
C GLU A 20 0.14 5.09 5.61
N ILE A 21 -0.36 3.93 5.18
CA ILE A 21 -1.80 3.74 4.94
C ILE A 21 -2.60 3.84 6.24
N ALA A 22 -2.12 3.25 7.34
CA ALA A 22 -2.77 3.36 8.65
C ALA A 22 -2.72 4.78 9.23
N ALA A 23 -1.70 5.57 8.88
CA ALA A 23 -1.62 6.98 9.24
C ALA A 23 -2.63 7.84 8.44
N LEU A 24 -2.88 7.49 7.18
CA LEU A 24 -3.90 8.11 6.34
C LEU A 24 -5.32 7.73 6.79
N ASP A 25 -5.55 6.44 7.06
CA ASP A 25 -6.82 5.90 7.53
C ASP A 25 -6.57 4.78 8.56
N PRO A 26 -6.75 5.06 9.86
CA PRO A 26 -6.56 4.07 10.92
C PRO A 26 -7.54 2.89 10.85
N ALA A 27 -8.64 3.00 10.10
CA ALA A 27 -9.59 1.92 9.90
C ALA A 27 -9.28 1.08 8.66
N ALA A 28 -8.27 1.45 7.87
CA ALA A 28 -7.90 0.73 6.66
C ALA A 28 -7.34 -0.66 6.99
N LYS A 29 -7.70 -1.64 6.17
CA LYS A 29 -7.05 -2.96 6.18
C LYS A 29 -6.11 -3.06 5.01
N VAL A 30 -4.88 -3.51 5.30
CA VAL A 30 -3.82 -3.65 4.30
C VAL A 30 -3.39 -5.10 4.27
N THR A 31 -3.55 -5.73 3.11
CA THR A 31 -3.17 -7.12 2.85
C THR A 31 -2.08 -7.14 1.78
N PRO A 32 -0.80 -7.16 2.17
CA PRO A 32 0.31 -7.24 1.24
C PRO A 32 0.51 -8.68 0.72
N ASP A 33 0.75 -8.81 -0.57
CA ASP A 33 1.12 -10.03 -1.28
C ASP A 33 2.48 -9.85 -1.94
N LEU A 34 3.51 -10.43 -1.32
CA LEU A 34 4.88 -10.39 -1.83
C LEU A 34 5.07 -11.27 -3.09
N THR A 35 4.22 -12.27 -3.29
CA THR A 35 4.31 -13.18 -4.44
C THR A 35 3.90 -12.45 -5.71
N ASN A 36 2.76 -11.75 -5.65
CA ASN A 36 2.23 -10.98 -6.77
C ASN A 36 2.73 -9.52 -6.78
N ARG A 37 3.48 -9.11 -5.75
CA ARG A 37 3.92 -7.72 -5.54
C ARG A 37 2.76 -6.75 -5.54
N THR A 38 1.67 -7.14 -4.89
CA THR A 38 0.45 -6.34 -4.78
C THR A 38 0.12 -6.04 -3.33
N VAL A 39 -0.61 -4.97 -3.10
CA VAL A 39 -1.16 -4.60 -1.79
C VAL A 39 -2.64 -4.37 -1.98
N ASP A 40 -3.47 -5.19 -1.35
CA ASP A 40 -4.90 -4.94 -1.27
C ASP A 40 -5.18 -4.03 -0.07
N VAL A 41 -5.90 -2.95 -0.32
CA VAL A 41 -6.24 -1.94 0.66
C VAL A 41 -7.75 -1.81 0.72
N GLU A 42 -8.34 -2.11 1.87
CA GLU A 42 -9.75 -1.81 2.16
C GLU A 42 -9.78 -0.51 2.95
N THR A 43 -10.27 0.57 2.34
CA THR A 43 -10.36 1.91 2.97
C THR A 43 -11.52 2.68 2.35
N ALA A 44 -12.01 3.70 3.08
CA ALA A 44 -12.95 4.68 2.54
C ALA A 44 -12.26 5.79 1.71
N GLN A 45 -10.92 5.83 1.71
CA GLN A 45 -10.13 6.81 0.97
C GLN A 45 -10.15 6.54 -0.54
N THR A 46 -9.76 7.53 -1.33
CA THR A 46 -9.64 7.41 -2.79
C THR A 46 -8.38 6.65 -3.19
N ASP A 47 -8.39 6.08 -4.40
CA ASP A 47 -7.22 5.37 -4.93
C ASP A 47 -5.98 6.28 -4.98
N ASP A 48 -6.17 7.57 -5.29
CA ASP A 48 -5.11 8.58 -5.36
C ASP A 48 -4.46 8.84 -3.98
N ALA A 49 -5.29 8.91 -2.92
CA ALA A 49 -4.80 9.09 -1.56
C ALA A 49 -3.96 7.87 -1.10
N VAL A 50 -4.40 6.67 -1.44
CA VAL A 50 -3.65 5.43 -1.13
C VAL A 50 -2.35 5.36 -1.92
N ALA A 51 -2.37 5.67 -3.23
CA ALA A 51 -1.16 5.73 -4.05
C ALA A 51 -0.14 6.74 -3.50
N GLN A 52 -0.62 7.90 -3.02
CA GLN A 52 0.23 8.92 -2.41
C GLN A 52 0.81 8.48 -1.05
N ALA A 53 0.06 7.73 -0.26
CA ALA A 53 0.57 7.13 0.98
C ALA A 53 1.68 6.10 0.70
N ILE A 54 1.49 5.24 -0.31
CA ILE A 54 2.51 4.28 -0.76
C ILE A 54 3.76 5.02 -1.26
N LYS A 55 3.58 6.13 -1.99
CA LYS A 55 4.68 7.00 -2.44
C LYS A 55 5.42 7.67 -1.29
N THR A 56 4.69 8.08 -0.25
CA THR A 56 5.27 8.67 0.98
C THR A 56 6.11 7.64 1.73
N ALA A 57 5.74 6.36 1.68
CA ALA A 57 6.55 5.26 2.19
C ALA A 57 7.82 5.00 1.36
N GLY A 58 7.99 5.68 0.22
CA GLY A 58 9.15 5.56 -0.67
C GLY A 58 8.97 4.55 -1.81
N TYR A 59 7.73 4.15 -2.12
CA TYR A 59 7.44 3.15 -3.16
C TYR A 59 6.52 3.70 -4.23
N ASP A 60 6.79 3.41 -5.50
CA ASP A 60 5.83 3.67 -6.56
C ASP A 60 4.78 2.56 -6.63
N SER A 61 3.55 2.94 -6.99
CA SER A 61 2.44 2.00 -7.12
C SER A 61 1.58 2.29 -8.35
N THR A 62 0.92 1.26 -8.86
CA THR A 62 -0.07 1.40 -9.93
C THR A 62 -1.31 0.60 -9.56
N ARG A 63 -2.49 1.21 -9.70
CA ARG A 63 -3.76 0.53 -9.45
C ARG A 63 -3.99 -0.56 -10.50
N VAL A 64 -4.37 -1.75 -10.04
CA VAL A 64 -4.67 -2.93 -10.86
C VAL A 64 -6.13 -3.36 -10.71
#